data_AF-A0YB79-F1
#
_entry.id   AF-A0YB79-F1
#
_cell.length_a   1.000
_cell.length_b   1.000
_cell.length_c   1.000
_cell.angle_alpha   90.00
_cell.angle_beta   90.00
_cell.angle_gamma   90.00
#
_symmetry.space_group_name_H-M   'P 1'
#
loop_
_entity.id
_entity.type
_entity.pdbx_description
1 polymer ?
#
loop_
_entity_poly.entity_id
_entity_poly.type
_entity_poly.pdbx_seq_one_letter_code
_entity_poly.pdbx_strand_id
1 'polypeptide(L)'
;MATKRAFVLPILTKEFLFMRTIFVLITLLVSFNSFARATDTSDSASCAVTGVAETNTGLSSILEIGTKLSDDKIKEVTLKLCSDVMVARREAHDIPKWESTMRSLLGYSGSKTDFPKYFNHFLNTYKNQIICPKYQVTTNIYPPQHLFKRILASGMNETYEEYFFNFENGDVDFNAYQIVDGKKETIIDWVDKWVASGRGDKDELLDVAYSLSDEFCAKRGSEL
;
A
#
# COMPACT_ATOMS: atom_id res chain seq x y z
N MET A 1 -11.98 46.46 -68.26
CA MET A 1 -13.17 45.79 -67.69
C MET A 1 -12.89 45.60 -66.21
N ALA A 2 -13.37 46.46 -65.30
CA ALA A 2 -14.73 46.48 -64.72
C ALA A 2 -15.06 45.09 -64.09
N THR A 3 -15.42 44.90 -62.81
CA THR A 3 -16.20 45.76 -61.91
C THR A 3 -16.12 45.23 -60.46
N LYS A 4 -16.32 46.13 -59.50
CA LYS A 4 -16.70 45.94 -58.08
C LYS A 4 -17.73 44.83 -57.83
N ARG A 5 -17.73 44.24 -56.62
CA ARG A 5 -18.84 44.35 -55.63
C ARG A 5 -18.48 43.75 -54.26
N ALA A 6 -18.72 44.56 -53.23
CA ALA A 6 -18.86 44.19 -51.82
C ALA A 6 -20.20 43.49 -51.57
N PHE A 7 -20.39 42.84 -50.41
CA PHE A 7 -21.60 42.87 -49.56
C PHE A 7 -21.29 42.14 -48.22
N VAL A 8 -21.15 42.85 -47.07
CA VAL A 8 -22.15 43.04 -45.98
C VAL A 8 -22.09 41.97 -44.84
N LEU A 9 -21.53 42.36 -43.68
CA LEU A 9 -21.84 41.94 -42.29
C LEU A 9 -23.30 42.33 -41.91
N PRO A 10 -24.01 41.90 -40.83
CA PRO A 10 -23.55 41.73 -39.42
C PRO A 10 -24.26 40.63 -38.55
N ILE A 11 -23.69 40.14 -37.42
CA ILE A 11 -23.93 40.42 -35.97
C ILE A 11 -25.27 39.89 -35.35
N LEU A 12 -25.18 39.39 -34.08
CA LEU A 12 -26.22 39.16 -33.03
C LEU A 12 -26.87 37.74 -33.05
N THR A 13 -27.05 36.96 -31.96
CA THR A 13 -27.14 37.27 -30.51
C THR A 13 -27.24 35.99 -29.66
N LYS A 14 -26.74 36.09 -28.41
CA LYS A 14 -27.27 35.58 -27.12
C LYS A 14 -27.44 34.06 -26.93
N GLU A 15 -26.71 33.47 -25.99
CA GLU A 15 -27.11 33.43 -24.57
C GLU A 15 -28.61 33.14 -24.40
N PHE A 16 -28.99 31.88 -24.59
CA PHE A 16 -30.19 31.31 -24.01
C PHE A 16 -30.05 29.78 -24.07
N LEU A 17 -30.46 29.08 -23.01
CA LEU A 17 -30.39 27.61 -22.80
C LEU A 17 -29.15 27.06 -22.09
N PHE A 18 -28.74 27.74 -21.02
CA PHE A 18 -28.32 27.03 -19.80
C PHE A 18 -29.59 26.58 -19.05
N MET A 19 -29.54 25.41 -18.39
CA MET A 19 -30.54 24.91 -17.43
C MET A 19 -31.76 24.17 -18.01
N ARG A 20 -31.62 22.87 -18.32
CA ARG A 20 -32.76 21.94 -18.45
C ARG A 20 -32.43 20.44 -18.41
N THR A 21 -31.64 19.95 -17.43
CA THR A 21 -31.66 18.50 -17.11
C THR A 21 -31.09 18.19 -15.71
N ILE A 22 -31.78 18.65 -14.66
CA ILE A 22 -31.68 18.08 -13.30
C ILE A 22 -33.12 17.87 -12.82
N PHE A 23 -33.35 16.75 -12.13
CA PHE A 23 -34.61 16.24 -11.56
C PHE A 23 -35.45 15.28 -12.42
N VAL A 24 -35.04 14.01 -12.45
CA VAL A 24 -35.99 12.88 -12.41
C VAL A 24 -35.51 11.83 -11.39
N LEU A 25 -36.16 11.88 -10.23
CA LEU A 25 -36.58 10.82 -9.31
C LEU A 25 -35.62 9.69 -8.87
N ILE A 26 -35.22 9.83 -7.60
CA ILE A 26 -35.15 8.78 -6.58
C ILE A 26 -36.45 7.96 -6.57
N THR A 27 -36.39 6.67 -6.92
CA THR A 27 -37.19 5.54 -6.38
C THR A 27 -36.73 4.24 -7.05
N LEU A 28 -35.90 3.45 -6.37
CA LEU A 28 -35.85 1.98 -6.44
C LEU A 28 -34.77 1.48 -5.47
N LEU A 29 -35.06 1.65 -4.17
CA LEU A 29 -34.60 0.70 -3.16
C LEU A 29 -35.59 -0.48 -3.19
N VAL A 30 -35.05 -1.68 -2.93
CA VAL A 30 -35.73 -2.98 -2.78
C VAL A 30 -35.95 -3.76 -4.09
N SER A 31 -34.97 -4.59 -4.46
CA SER A 31 -35.18 -5.99 -4.89
C SER A 31 -33.89 -6.68 -5.34
N PHE A 32 -33.04 -7.10 -4.40
CA PHE A 32 -32.13 -8.23 -4.63
C PHE A 32 -32.00 -9.03 -3.34
N ASN A 33 -33.03 -9.84 -3.05
CA ASN A 33 -32.89 -11.06 -2.28
C ASN A 33 -33.51 -12.16 -3.13
N SER A 34 -32.66 -13.03 -3.66
CA SER A 34 -32.90 -14.42 -4.10
C SER A 34 -32.17 -14.70 -5.42
N PHE A 35 -30.96 -15.21 -5.33
CA PHE A 35 -30.55 -16.31 -6.21
C PHE A 35 -29.59 -17.22 -5.45
N ALA A 36 -30.12 -18.33 -4.95
CA ALA A 36 -29.33 -19.50 -4.63
C ALA A 36 -29.24 -20.34 -5.91
N ARG A 37 -28.03 -20.64 -6.36
CA ARG A 37 -27.77 -21.81 -7.21
C ARG A 37 -26.35 -22.31 -6.91
N ALA A 38 -26.29 -23.47 -6.27
CA ALA A 38 -25.09 -24.25 -6.06
C ALA A 38 -24.61 -24.87 -7.38
N THR A 39 -23.29 -24.88 -7.59
CA THR A 39 -22.52 -25.98 -8.22
C THR A 39 -21.03 -25.80 -7.89
N ASP A 40 -20.38 -26.93 -7.69
CA ASP A 40 -19.05 -27.18 -7.13
C ASP A 40 -17.83 -26.57 -7.84
N THR A 41 -16.73 -26.51 -7.06
CA THR A 41 -15.30 -26.54 -7.44
C THR A 41 -14.72 -25.35 -8.20
N SER A 42 -14.13 -24.41 -7.45
CA SER A 42 -12.72 -23.96 -7.53
C SER A 42 -12.62 -22.58 -6.87
N ASP A 43 -12.46 -22.56 -5.55
CA ASP A 43 -12.25 -21.32 -4.80
C ASP A 43 -10.81 -20.85 -5.01
N SER A 44 -10.51 -20.28 -6.17
CA SER A 44 -9.50 -19.22 -6.22
C SER A 44 -10.22 -17.94 -5.81
N ALA A 45 -9.89 -17.40 -4.64
CA ALA A 45 -10.40 -16.10 -4.20
C ALA A 45 -10.11 -15.06 -5.29
N SER A 46 -11.16 -14.55 -5.94
CA SER A 46 -11.01 -13.49 -6.91
C SER A 46 -10.61 -12.21 -6.17
N CYS A 47 -9.39 -11.73 -6.40
CA CYS A 47 -8.86 -10.43 -5.93
C CYS A 47 -9.76 -9.30 -6.50
N ALA A 48 -10.89 -9.02 -5.85
CA ALA A 48 -11.84 -7.95 -6.15
C ALA A 48 -11.98 -7.04 -4.93
N VAL A 49 -11.49 -5.81 -5.06
CA VAL A 49 -11.57 -4.76 -4.03
C VAL A 49 -12.98 -4.19 -3.99
N THR A 50 -13.72 -4.42 -2.90
CA THR A 50 -15.00 -3.73 -2.65
C THR A 50 -15.08 -3.15 -1.23
N GLY A 51 -14.85 -1.84 -1.12
CA GLY A 51 -15.78 -0.87 -0.51
C GLY A 51 -16.13 -0.95 0.99
N VAL A 52 -15.23 -0.40 1.81
CA VAL A 52 -15.42 0.62 2.89
C VAL A 52 -16.77 0.75 3.62
N ALA A 53 -16.70 0.67 4.96
CA ALA A 53 -17.58 1.40 5.89
C ALA A 53 -16.71 2.27 6.83
N GLU A 54 -16.86 3.60 6.74
CA GLU A 54 -16.04 4.60 7.43
C GLU A 54 -16.68 5.13 8.72
N THR A 55 -15.87 5.25 9.77
CA THR A 55 -16.10 6.15 10.90
C THR A 55 -15.22 7.40 10.73
N ASN A 56 -15.82 8.58 10.89
CA ASN A 56 -15.32 9.84 10.34
C ASN A 56 -14.03 10.41 10.99
N THR A 57 -13.50 9.78 12.05
CA THR A 57 -12.32 10.27 12.78
C THR A 57 -11.01 9.69 12.26
N GLY A 58 -11.02 8.47 11.70
CA GLY A 58 -9.84 7.90 11.01
C GLY A 58 -9.61 8.58 9.66
N LEU A 59 -10.69 9.03 9.03
CA LEU A 59 -10.66 9.63 7.69
C LEU A 59 -9.90 10.96 7.64
N SER A 60 -9.98 11.79 8.69
CA SER A 60 -9.24 13.06 8.77
C SER A 60 -7.72 12.84 8.86
N SER A 61 -7.27 11.76 9.50
CA SER A 61 -5.85 11.38 9.57
C SER A 61 -5.35 10.77 8.25
N ILE A 62 -6.23 10.08 7.50
CA ILE A 62 -5.95 9.59 6.14
C ILE A 62 -5.82 10.77 5.16
N LEU A 63 -6.66 11.79 5.29
CA LEU A 63 -6.63 13.01 4.48
C LEU A 63 -5.35 13.83 4.66
N GLU A 64 -4.71 13.82 5.85
CA GLU A 64 -3.41 14.48 6.07
C GLU A 64 -2.25 13.82 5.29
N ILE A 65 -2.27 12.49 5.10
CA ILE A 65 -1.35 11.79 4.18
C ILE A 65 -1.65 12.15 2.71
N GLY A 66 -2.84 12.68 2.42
CA GLY A 66 -3.22 13.21 1.12
C GLY A 66 -2.35 14.38 0.64
N THR A 67 -1.61 15.04 1.56
CA THR A 67 -0.48 15.89 1.18
C THR A 67 0.77 15.02 1.03
N LYS A 68 1.24 14.87 -0.22
CA LYS A 68 2.46 14.12 -0.52
C LYS A 68 3.61 14.58 0.38
N LEU A 69 4.12 13.67 1.22
CA LEU A 69 5.28 13.94 2.05
C LEU A 69 6.50 14.24 1.17
N SER A 70 7.40 15.09 1.66
CA SER A 70 8.68 15.32 0.99
C SER A 70 9.57 14.07 1.08
N ASP A 71 10.45 13.88 0.10
CA ASP A 71 11.39 12.76 0.07
C ASP A 71 12.26 12.71 1.34
N ASP A 72 12.67 13.88 1.85
CA ASP A 72 13.41 13.99 3.11
C ASP A 72 12.59 13.49 4.30
N LYS A 73 11.28 13.79 4.33
CA LYS A 73 10.40 13.33 5.41
C LYS A 73 10.18 11.82 5.33
N ILE A 74 9.99 11.28 4.13
CA ILE A 74 9.87 9.84 3.88
C ILE A 74 11.15 9.13 4.34
N LYS A 75 12.32 9.71 4.03
CA LYS A 75 13.62 9.17 4.45
C LYS A 75 13.79 9.20 5.97
N GLU A 76 13.41 10.29 6.63
CA GLU A 76 13.44 10.41 8.09
C GLU A 76 12.58 9.33 8.76
N VAL A 77 11.32 9.20 8.32
CA VAL A 77 10.39 8.18 8.84
C VAL A 77 10.91 6.77 8.55
N THR A 78 11.36 6.51 7.32
CA THR A 78 11.92 5.21 6.94
C THR A 78 13.11 4.82 7.81
N LEU A 79 14.05 5.74 8.05
CA LEU A 79 15.19 5.49 8.93
C LEU A 79 14.71 5.03 10.32
N LYS A 80 13.72 5.73 10.88
CA LYS A 80 13.18 5.42 12.20
C LYS A 80 12.41 4.09 12.23
N LEU A 81 11.53 3.83 11.26
CA LEU A 81 10.81 2.54 11.16
C LEU A 81 11.77 1.35 11.08
N CYS A 82 12.82 1.47 10.27
CA CYS A 82 13.83 0.44 10.13
C CYS A 82 14.69 0.29 11.39
N SER A 83 14.98 1.39 12.09
CA SER A 83 15.64 1.33 13.40
C SER A 83 14.76 0.63 14.43
N ASP A 84 13.45 0.87 14.43
CA ASP A 84 12.52 0.26 15.39
C ASP A 84 12.48 -1.26 15.23
N VAL A 85 12.61 -1.80 14.02
CA VAL A 85 12.77 -3.24 13.77
C VAL A 85 14.04 -3.78 14.44
N MET A 86 15.17 -3.11 14.24
CA MET A 86 16.45 -3.55 14.83
C MET A 86 16.43 -3.49 16.36
N VAL A 87 15.76 -2.46 16.91
CA VAL A 87 15.56 -2.30 18.35
C VAL A 87 14.67 -3.41 18.89
N ALA A 88 13.52 -3.66 18.24
CA ALA A 88 12.58 -4.72 18.64
C ALA A 88 13.24 -6.10 18.64
N ARG A 89 14.01 -6.42 17.59
CA ARG A 89 14.77 -7.67 17.52
C ARG A 89 15.77 -7.83 18.67
N ARG A 90 16.49 -6.74 19.01
CA ARG A 90 17.49 -6.73 20.08
C ARG A 90 16.86 -6.84 21.47
N GLU A 91 15.72 -6.19 21.65
CA GLU A 91 15.01 -6.10 22.94
C GLU A 91 13.94 -7.19 23.10
N ALA A 92 13.82 -8.10 22.13
CA ALA A 92 12.80 -9.16 22.08
C ALA A 92 11.39 -8.61 22.25
N HIS A 93 11.06 -7.57 21.47
CA HIS A 93 9.69 -7.06 21.34
C HIS A 93 9.04 -7.65 20.10
N ASP A 94 7.80 -8.13 20.25
CA ASP A 94 7.03 -8.73 19.16
C ASP A 94 6.68 -7.69 18.09
N ILE A 95 6.31 -6.47 18.49
CA ILE A 95 5.91 -5.40 17.56
C ILE A 95 6.84 -4.19 17.71
N PRO A 96 7.50 -3.73 16.63
CA PRO A 96 8.26 -2.49 16.64
C PRO A 96 7.41 -1.27 17.04
N LYS A 97 8.05 -0.23 17.59
CA LYS A 97 7.37 0.99 18.10
C LYS A 97 6.89 1.94 16.98
N TRP A 98 6.37 1.40 15.88
CA TRP A 98 5.92 2.15 14.71
C TRP A 98 4.80 3.14 15.03
N GLU A 99 3.86 2.80 15.91
CA GLU A 99 2.81 3.74 16.31
C GLU A 99 3.44 5.00 16.91
N SER A 100 4.32 4.84 17.90
CA SER A 100 5.02 5.97 18.52
C SER A 100 5.82 6.79 17.50
N THR A 101 6.43 6.13 16.52
CA THR A 101 7.15 6.78 15.43
C THR A 101 6.22 7.61 14.54
N MET A 102 5.06 7.06 14.16
CA MET A 102 4.07 7.81 13.37
C MET A 102 3.47 8.98 14.14
N ARG A 103 3.22 8.83 15.45
CA ARG A 103 2.78 9.94 16.30
C ARG A 103 3.82 11.06 16.33
N SER A 104 5.09 10.71 16.53
CA SER A 104 6.16 11.69 16.70
C SER A 104 6.55 12.38 15.40
N LEU A 105 6.56 11.66 14.27
CA LEU A 105 7.11 12.19 13.01
C LEU A 105 6.04 12.65 12.03
N LEU A 106 4.88 12.00 12.02
CA LEU A 106 3.79 12.28 11.07
C LEU A 106 2.53 12.82 11.75
N GLY A 107 2.57 13.04 13.07
CA GLY A 107 1.45 13.63 13.81
C GLY A 107 0.24 12.71 13.97
N TYR A 108 0.40 11.39 13.82
CA TYR A 108 -0.70 10.44 13.99
C TYR A 108 -1.42 10.65 15.35
N SER A 109 -2.71 10.96 15.31
CA SER A 109 -3.52 11.23 16.51
C SER A 109 -4.67 10.25 16.70
N GLY A 110 -4.82 9.25 15.82
CA GLY A 110 -5.87 8.23 15.90
C GLY A 110 -5.70 7.27 17.08
N SER A 111 -6.62 6.32 17.21
CA SER A 111 -6.61 5.31 18.28
C SER A 111 -5.61 4.18 18.01
N LYS A 112 -5.36 3.31 18.99
CA LYS A 112 -4.55 2.10 18.77
C LYS A 112 -5.22 1.12 17.79
N THR A 113 -6.54 1.04 17.79
CA THR A 113 -7.31 0.17 16.89
C THR A 113 -7.31 0.65 15.45
N ASP A 114 -7.20 1.96 15.22
CA ASP A 114 -7.15 2.54 13.88
C ASP A 114 -5.73 2.56 13.29
N PHE A 115 -4.70 2.36 14.13
CA PHE A 115 -3.31 2.48 13.74
C PHE A 115 -2.90 1.53 12.60
N PRO A 116 -3.27 0.23 12.62
CA PRO A 116 -2.91 -0.68 11.54
C PRO A 116 -3.39 -0.19 10.17
N LYS A 117 -4.63 0.31 10.07
CA LYS A 117 -5.19 0.87 8.83
C LYS A 117 -4.43 2.10 8.35
N TYR A 118 -4.12 3.03 9.26
CA TYR A 118 -3.30 4.20 8.96
C TYR A 118 -1.90 3.79 8.47
N PHE A 119 -1.27 2.84 9.15
CA PHE A 119 0.07 2.40 8.82
C PHE A 119 0.13 1.65 7.49
N ASN A 120 -0.82 0.76 7.22
CA ASN A 120 -0.92 0.06 5.93
C ASN A 120 -1.16 1.05 4.78
N HIS A 121 -1.98 2.09 5.00
CA HIS A 121 -2.14 3.17 4.02
C HIS A 121 -0.82 3.91 3.75
N PHE A 122 -0.05 4.25 4.79
CA PHE A 122 1.29 4.84 4.64
C PHE A 122 2.23 3.93 3.84
N LEU A 123 2.28 2.64 4.19
CA LEU A 123 3.13 1.65 3.53
C LEU A 123 2.80 1.56 2.03
N ASN A 124 1.52 1.49 1.68
CA ASN A 124 1.08 1.39 0.28
C ASN A 124 1.40 2.67 -0.50
N THR A 125 1.16 3.83 0.11
CA THR A 125 1.40 5.15 -0.52
C THR A 125 2.88 5.34 -0.89
N TYR A 126 3.78 4.89 -0.01
CA TYR A 126 5.22 5.09 -0.17
C TYR A 126 5.99 3.80 -0.49
N LYS A 127 5.31 2.73 -0.91
CA LYS A 127 5.83 1.36 -0.99
C LYS A 127 7.20 1.18 -1.64
N ASN A 128 7.50 1.93 -2.70
CA ASN A 128 8.78 1.80 -3.42
C ASN A 128 9.89 2.73 -2.87
N GLN A 129 9.59 3.54 -1.85
CA GLN A 129 10.49 4.53 -1.26
C GLN A 129 10.99 4.14 0.14
N ILE A 130 10.35 3.16 0.79
CA ILE A 130 10.68 2.71 2.16
C ILE A 130 11.88 1.75 2.12
N ILE A 131 13.03 2.28 1.71
CA ILE A 131 14.29 1.55 1.66
C ILE A 131 15.10 1.85 2.92
N CYS A 132 15.21 0.84 3.78
CA CYS A 132 16.04 0.93 4.97
C CYS A 132 17.50 1.18 4.58
N PRO A 133 18.22 2.07 5.30
CA PRO A 133 19.64 2.25 5.08
C PRO A 133 20.42 0.99 5.50
N LYS A 134 21.71 0.99 5.17
CA LYS A 134 22.64 0.00 5.69
C LYS A 134 22.69 0.11 7.22
N TYR A 135 22.52 -1.02 7.90
CA TYR A 135 22.72 -1.13 9.34
C TYR A 135 23.85 -2.11 9.63
N GLN A 136 24.54 -1.87 10.74
CA GLN A 136 25.43 -2.86 11.33
C GLN A 136 25.02 -3.02 12.78
N VAL A 137 24.62 -4.24 13.15
CA VAL A 137 24.33 -4.62 14.53
C VAL A 137 25.33 -5.71 14.88
N THR A 138 26.21 -5.38 15.82
CA THR A 138 27.37 -6.21 16.19
C THR A 138 28.20 -6.60 14.95
N THR A 139 28.20 -7.88 14.57
CA THR A 139 28.89 -8.44 13.41
C THR A 139 28.00 -8.59 12.18
N ASN A 140 26.67 -8.45 12.34
CA ASN A 140 25.72 -8.60 11.26
C ASN A 140 25.59 -7.30 10.47
N ILE A 141 25.84 -7.40 9.16
CA ILE A 141 25.68 -6.29 8.22
C ILE A 141 24.40 -6.49 7.43
N TYR A 142 23.54 -5.50 7.54
CA TYR A 142 22.23 -5.43 6.93
C TYR A 142 22.31 -4.45 5.75
N PRO A 143 22.27 -4.91 4.49
CA PRO A 143 22.42 -4.03 3.33
C PRO A 143 21.20 -3.12 3.15
N PRO A 144 21.28 -2.03 2.36
CA PRO A 144 20.12 -1.24 2.02
C PRO A 144 19.04 -2.10 1.34
N GLN A 145 17.86 -2.16 1.95
CA GLN A 145 16.76 -3.00 1.46
C GLN A 145 15.41 -2.51 1.94
N HIS A 146 14.34 -2.88 1.25
CA HIS A 146 12.96 -2.55 1.64
C HIS A 146 12.63 -2.99 3.09
N LEU A 147 11.75 -2.25 3.78
CA LEU A 147 11.35 -2.54 5.17
C LEU A 147 10.89 -3.98 5.37
N PHE A 148 10.04 -4.51 4.49
CA PHE A 148 9.58 -5.91 4.58
C PHE A 148 10.74 -6.91 4.53
N LYS A 149 11.70 -6.70 3.61
CA LYS A 149 12.93 -7.51 3.54
C LYS A 149 13.76 -7.37 4.82
N ARG A 150 13.79 -6.18 5.45
CA ARG A 150 14.50 -5.93 6.73
C ARG A 150 13.91 -6.73 7.89
N ILE A 151 12.59 -6.83 7.99
CA ILE A 151 11.91 -7.57 9.05
C ILE A 151 12.28 -9.06 8.96
N LEU A 152 12.11 -9.67 7.78
CA LEU A 152 12.49 -11.07 7.56
C LEU A 152 14.00 -11.32 7.75
N ALA A 153 14.86 -10.42 7.23
CA ALA A 153 16.31 -10.54 7.43
C ALA A 153 16.74 -10.45 8.91
N SER A 154 15.92 -9.82 9.76
CA SER A 154 16.17 -9.75 11.21
C SER A 154 15.66 -10.98 11.97
N GLY A 155 15.00 -11.91 11.30
CA GLY A 155 14.39 -13.10 11.89
C GLY A 155 13.13 -12.80 12.68
N MET A 156 12.37 -11.78 12.27
CA MET A 156 11.09 -11.40 12.88
C MET A 156 9.93 -11.87 11.98
N ASN A 157 9.92 -13.18 11.66
CA ASN A 157 8.96 -13.77 10.73
C ASN A 157 7.54 -13.81 11.33
N GLU A 158 7.41 -14.26 12.59
CA GLU A 158 6.14 -14.26 13.33
C GLU A 158 5.52 -12.84 13.40
N THR A 159 6.33 -11.83 13.76
CA THR A 159 5.90 -10.42 13.71
C THR A 159 5.41 -10.01 12.32
N TYR A 160 6.08 -10.47 11.26
CA TYR A 160 5.73 -10.12 9.90
C TYR A 160 4.33 -10.67 9.55
N GLU A 161 4.10 -11.95 9.83
CA GLU A 161 2.85 -12.65 9.55
C GLU A 161 1.71 -12.08 10.41
N GLU A 162 1.86 -12.08 11.73
CA GLU A 162 0.80 -11.63 12.64
C GLU A 162 0.36 -10.19 12.38
N TYR A 163 1.30 -9.32 12.00
CA TYR A 163 1.02 -7.92 11.79
C TYR A 163 0.47 -7.63 10.38
N PHE A 164 1.05 -8.23 9.34
CA PHE A 164 0.74 -7.87 7.95
C PHE A 164 -0.22 -8.83 7.23
N PHE A 165 -0.42 -10.06 7.71
CA PHE A 165 -1.35 -11.03 7.09
C PHE A 165 -2.78 -10.92 7.63
N ASN A 166 -3.09 -9.83 8.33
CA ASN A 166 -4.41 -9.57 8.87
C ASN A 166 -5.21 -8.63 7.96
N PHE A 167 -6.14 -9.19 7.17
CA PHE A 167 -7.02 -8.43 6.26
C PHE A 167 -7.94 -7.41 6.97
N GLU A 168 -8.26 -7.60 8.26
CA GLU A 168 -9.10 -6.65 9.02
C GLU A 168 -8.40 -5.31 9.24
N ASN A 169 -7.07 -5.31 9.18
CA ASN A 169 -6.21 -4.14 9.35
C ASN A 169 -6.04 -3.31 8.06
N GLY A 170 -6.70 -3.70 6.97
CA GLY A 170 -6.59 -3.09 5.65
C GLY A 170 -5.47 -3.70 4.82
N ASP A 171 -5.66 -3.73 3.50
CA ASP A 171 -4.77 -4.45 2.58
C ASP A 171 -3.38 -3.81 2.49
N VAL A 172 -2.34 -4.62 2.64
CA VAL A 172 -0.95 -4.22 2.35
C VAL A 172 -0.62 -4.61 0.92
N ASP A 173 -0.10 -3.67 0.14
CA ASP A 173 0.39 -3.92 -1.20
C ASP A 173 1.82 -4.48 -1.15
N PHE A 174 1.92 -5.80 -1.16
CA PHE A 174 3.20 -6.51 -1.14
C PHE A 174 3.97 -6.46 -2.47
N ASN A 175 3.44 -5.81 -3.52
CA ASN A 175 4.16 -5.56 -4.78
C ASN A 175 5.12 -4.37 -4.70
N ALA A 176 5.57 -4.02 -3.50
CA ALA A 176 6.71 -3.14 -3.29
C ALA A 176 7.97 -3.74 -3.92
N TYR A 177 8.74 -2.93 -4.64
CA TYR A 177 9.99 -3.37 -5.26
C TYR A 177 11.14 -2.40 -5.01
N GLN A 178 12.35 -2.96 -5.08
CA GLN A 178 13.60 -2.20 -5.14
C GLN A 178 14.26 -2.46 -6.48
N ILE A 179 14.93 -1.45 -7.05
CA ILE A 179 15.80 -1.68 -8.21
C ILE A 179 17.14 -2.22 -7.72
N VAL A 180 17.47 -3.45 -8.09
CA VAL A 180 18.73 -4.14 -7.79
C VAL A 180 19.30 -4.65 -9.12
N ASP A 181 20.53 -4.25 -9.44
CA ASP A 181 21.20 -4.58 -10.71
C ASP A 181 20.35 -4.25 -11.95
N GLY A 182 19.66 -3.11 -11.92
CA GLY A 182 18.79 -2.64 -13.00
C GLY A 182 17.47 -3.38 -13.15
N LYS A 183 17.15 -4.33 -12.26
CA LYS A 183 15.90 -5.10 -12.28
C LYS A 183 15.06 -4.81 -11.04
N LYS A 184 13.74 -4.90 -11.17
CA LYS A 184 12.84 -4.92 -10.01
C LYS A 184 13.10 -6.20 -9.22
N GLU A 185 13.24 -6.05 -7.91
CA GLU A 185 13.33 -7.14 -6.95
C GLU A 185 12.27 -6.94 -5.88
N THR A 186 11.27 -7.83 -5.86
CA THR A 186 10.21 -7.85 -4.84
C THR A 186 10.67 -8.62 -3.61
N ILE A 187 9.78 -8.77 -2.62
CA ILE A 187 10.08 -9.61 -1.45
C ILE A 187 10.21 -11.09 -1.81
N ILE A 188 9.44 -11.60 -2.77
CA ILE A 188 9.51 -13.00 -3.22
C ILE A 188 10.86 -13.26 -3.88
N ASP A 189 11.31 -12.38 -4.79
CA ASP A 189 12.64 -12.51 -5.41
C ASP A 189 13.76 -12.45 -4.38
N TRP A 190 13.58 -11.62 -3.34
CA TRP A 190 14.53 -11.48 -2.27
C TRP A 190 14.60 -12.75 -1.41
N VAL A 191 13.45 -13.34 -1.05
CA VAL A 191 13.40 -14.60 -0.29
C VAL A 191 14.14 -15.70 -1.03
N ASP A 192 13.87 -15.90 -2.32
CA ASP A 192 14.52 -16.94 -3.12
C ASP A 192 16.05 -16.78 -3.11
N LYS A 193 16.54 -15.54 -3.30
CA LYS A 193 17.97 -15.24 -3.25
C LYS A 193 18.55 -15.45 -1.85
N TRP A 194 17.82 -15.07 -0.81
CA TRP A 194 18.26 -15.18 0.58
C TRP A 194 18.40 -16.65 0.99
N VAL A 195 17.39 -17.47 0.69
CA VAL A 195 17.39 -18.92 0.90
C VAL A 195 18.49 -19.59 0.07
N ALA A 196 18.62 -19.26 -1.22
CA ALA A 196 19.68 -19.81 -2.08
C ALA A 196 21.10 -19.49 -1.57
N SER A 197 21.25 -18.39 -0.81
CA SER A 197 22.51 -18.02 -0.17
C SER A 197 22.77 -18.71 1.18
N GLY A 198 21.88 -19.61 1.60
CA GLY A 198 21.97 -20.33 2.88
C GLY A 198 21.72 -19.44 4.10
N ARG A 199 20.88 -18.40 3.95
CA ARG A 199 20.59 -17.43 5.03
C ARG A 199 19.14 -17.52 5.48
N GLY A 200 18.92 -17.34 6.78
CA GLY A 200 17.61 -17.42 7.41
C GLY A 200 17.13 -18.86 7.61
N ASP A 201 15.95 -19.00 8.22
CA ASP A 201 15.25 -20.28 8.23
C ASP A 201 14.61 -20.49 6.85
N LYS A 202 15.00 -21.58 6.18
CA LYS A 202 14.54 -21.85 4.82
C LYS A 202 13.04 -22.10 4.78
N ASP A 203 12.53 -22.90 5.72
CA ASP A 203 11.17 -23.39 5.64
C ASP A 203 10.20 -22.25 6.00
N GLU A 204 10.51 -21.47 7.04
CA GLU A 204 9.73 -20.27 7.39
C GLU A 204 9.73 -19.23 6.26
N LEU A 205 10.89 -18.94 5.66
CA LEU A 205 10.95 -17.94 4.59
C LEU A 205 10.18 -18.37 3.34
N LEU A 206 10.24 -19.66 2.98
CA LEU A 206 9.49 -20.18 1.84
C LEU A 206 7.98 -20.21 2.12
N ASP A 207 7.57 -20.46 3.36
CA ASP A 207 6.17 -20.37 3.78
C ASP A 207 5.63 -18.94 3.64
N VAL A 208 6.37 -17.95 4.14
CA VAL A 208 6.05 -16.52 3.95
C VAL A 208 5.94 -16.18 2.46
N ALA A 209 6.88 -16.62 1.62
CA ALA A 209 6.83 -16.35 0.18
C ALA A 209 5.64 -17.02 -0.51
N TYR A 210 5.27 -18.23 -0.06
CA TYR A 210 4.09 -18.93 -0.54
C TYR A 210 2.81 -18.16 -0.21
N SER A 211 2.58 -17.80 1.07
CA SER A 211 1.40 -17.02 1.47
C SER A 211 1.33 -15.67 0.75
N LEU A 212 2.46 -14.96 0.60
CA LEU A 212 2.50 -13.71 -0.16
C LEU A 212 2.01 -13.89 -1.61
N SER A 213 2.42 -14.97 -2.27
CA SER A 213 2.02 -15.25 -3.65
C SER A 213 0.56 -15.71 -3.75
N ASP A 214 0.16 -16.66 -2.92
CA ASP A 214 -1.11 -17.38 -3.03
C ASP A 214 -2.28 -16.59 -2.42
N GLU A 215 -2.07 -16.02 -1.23
CA GLU A 215 -3.12 -15.34 -0.47
C GLU A 215 -3.16 -13.83 -0.72
N PHE A 216 -1.99 -13.22 -0.95
CA PHE A 216 -1.86 -11.76 -1.07
C PHE A 216 -1.60 -11.26 -2.50
N CYS A 217 -1.72 -12.13 -3.51
CA CYS A 217 -1.58 -11.75 -4.91
C CYS A 217 -0.21 -11.03 -5.21
N ALA A 218 0.84 -11.30 -4.41
CA ALA A 218 2.16 -10.68 -4.57
C ALA A 218 2.93 -11.33 -5.72
N LYS A 219 3.66 -10.50 -6.47
CA LYS A 219 4.31 -10.89 -7.72
C LYS A 219 5.83 -10.86 -7.60
N ARG A 220 6.48 -11.56 -8.52
CA ARG A 220 7.92 -11.42 -8.77
C ARG A 220 8.20 -10.14 -9.54
N GLY A 221 9.42 -9.63 -9.43
CA GLY A 221 9.83 -8.42 -10.12
C GLY A 221 9.74 -8.51 -11.64
N SER A 222 9.84 -9.72 -12.21
CA SER A 222 9.64 -9.98 -13.64
C SER A 222 8.20 -9.81 -14.13
N GLU A 223 7.23 -9.79 -13.22
CA GLU A 223 5.79 -9.70 -13.51
C GLU A 223 5.23 -8.29 -13.25
N LEU A 224 6.09 -7.35 -12.83
CA LEU A 224 5.74 -5.96 -12.47
C LEU A 224 6.14 -4.93 -13.53
#